data_AF-A0A973GGH9-F1
#
_entry.id   AF-A0A973GGH9-F1
#
_cell.length_a   1.000
_cell.length_b   1.000
_cell.length_c   1.000
_cell.angle_alpha   90.00
_cell.angle_beta   90.00
_cell.angle_gamma   90.00
#
_symmetry.space_group_name_H-M   'P 1'
#
loop_
_entity.id
_entity.type
_entity.pdbx_description
1 polymer ?
#
loop_
_entity_poly.entity_id
_entity_poly.type
_entity_poly.pdbx_seq_one_letter_code
_entity_poly.pdbx_strand_id
1 'polypeptide(L)'
;MEISKMKLGEIYDKHQGKVSDKWRLYLDVYDRIFDSYRDEPVNLLEIGIQNGGSLELWSKYFRNGKLFVGCDINKACEKLRYDDERIKVIV
;
A
#
# COMPACT_ATOMS: atom_id res chain seq x y z
N MET A 1 -5.50 -7.92 24.93
CA MET A 1 -6.18 -6.76 24.32
C MET A 1 -5.90 -6.81 22.83
N GLU A 2 -6.89 -7.20 22.05
CA GLU A 2 -6.80 -7.13 20.59
C GLU A 2 -6.82 -5.64 20.22
N ILE A 3 -5.70 -5.12 19.69
CA ILE A 3 -5.71 -3.78 19.12
C ILE A 3 -6.59 -3.88 17.87
N SER A 4 -7.73 -3.19 17.88
CA SER A 4 -8.65 -3.14 16.74
C SER A 4 -7.87 -2.78 15.46
N LYS A 5 -7.96 -3.65 14.45
CA LYS A 5 -7.30 -3.47 13.16
C LYS A 5 -7.98 -2.29 12.45
N MET A 6 -7.23 -1.22 12.15
CA MET A 6 -7.77 -0.12 11.33
C MET A 6 -8.13 -0.63 9.94
N LYS A 7 -9.32 -0.29 9.46
CA LYS A 7 -9.74 -0.59 8.09
C LYS A 7 -8.88 0.17 7.08
N LEU A 8 -8.76 -0.34 5.87
CA LEU A 8 -8.01 0.33 4.80
C LEU A 8 -8.51 1.76 4.56
N GLY A 9 -9.83 1.98 4.61
CA GLY A 9 -10.42 3.32 4.51
C GLY A 9 -9.91 4.28 5.59
N GLU A 10 -9.75 3.81 6.83
CA GLU A 10 -9.22 4.62 7.93
C GLU A 10 -7.72 4.89 7.77
N ILE A 11 -6.97 3.89 7.28
CA ILE A 11 -5.55 4.05 6.95
C ILE A 11 -5.39 5.10 5.84
N TYR A 12 -6.25 5.07 4.83
CA TYR A 12 -6.31 6.05 3.74
C TYR A 12 -6.65 7.45 4.25
N ASP A 13 -7.74 7.59 5.02
CA ASP A 13 -8.22 8.88 5.52
C ASP A 13 -7.18 9.56 6.45
N LYS A 14 -6.39 8.78 7.18
CA LYS A 14 -5.32 9.27 8.07
C LYS A 14 -3.96 9.37 7.39
N HIS A 15 -3.83 8.93 6.14
CA HIS A 15 -2.55 8.85 5.47
C HIS A 15 -1.94 10.25 5.28
N GLN A 16 -0.75 10.44 5.83
CA GLN A 16 0.12 11.57 5.56
C GLN A 16 1.35 11.00 4.86
N GLY A 17 1.63 11.46 3.64
CA GLY A 17 2.63 10.87 2.77
C GLY A 17 2.34 11.17 1.30
N LYS A 18 2.73 10.25 0.43
CA LYS A 18 2.54 10.40 -1.01
C LYS A 18 1.06 10.32 -1.38
N VAL A 19 0.68 11.02 -2.44
CA VAL A 19 -0.70 11.03 -2.92
C VAL A 19 -1.09 9.64 -3.43
N SER A 20 -2.29 9.19 -3.05
CA SER A 20 -2.96 8.04 -3.64
C SER A 20 -4.39 8.43 -3.98
N ASP A 21 -4.78 8.31 -5.25
CA ASP A 21 -6.12 8.62 -5.69
C ASP A 21 -6.94 7.32 -5.81
N LYS A 22 -7.97 7.17 -4.96
CA LYS A 22 -8.87 6.02 -4.99
C LYS A 22 -10.31 6.44 -4.74
N TRP A 23 -11.25 5.83 -5.47
CA TRP A 23 -12.66 5.93 -5.10
C TRP A 23 -12.89 5.14 -3.82
N ARG A 24 -13.59 5.75 -2.86
CA ARG A 24 -13.78 5.17 -1.52
C ARG A 24 -14.37 3.76 -1.54
N LEU A 25 -15.26 3.47 -2.49
CA LEU A 25 -15.86 2.15 -2.69
C LEU A 25 -14.81 1.04 -2.89
N TYR A 26 -13.69 1.33 -3.56
CA TYR A 26 -12.64 0.32 -3.75
C TYR A 26 -11.91 -0.02 -2.44
N LEU A 27 -11.79 0.94 -1.52
CA LEU A 27 -11.11 0.72 -0.25
C LEU A 27 -11.85 -0.34 0.59
N ASP A 28 -13.18 -0.27 0.64
CA ASP A 28 -14.00 -1.25 1.36
C ASP A 28 -13.94 -2.64 0.71
N VAL A 29 -13.88 -2.69 -0.63
CA VAL A 29 -13.75 -3.96 -1.36
C VAL A 29 -12.38 -4.60 -1.14
N TYR A 30 -11.29 -3.82 -1.20
CA TYR A 30 -9.95 -4.33 -0.95
C TYR A 30 -9.76 -4.75 0.51
N ASP A 31 -10.30 -3.98 1.46
CA ASP A 31 -10.29 -4.33 2.89
C ASP A 31 -10.88 -5.74 3.09
N ARG A 32 -12.06 -5.99 2.52
CA ARG A 32 -12.71 -7.31 2.60
C ARG A 32 -11.92 -8.43 1.91
N ILE A 33 -11.41 -8.20 0.70
CA ILE A 33 -10.73 -9.23 -0.09
C ILE A 33 -9.38 -9.61 0.55
N PHE A 34 -8.65 -8.63 1.10
CA PHE A 34 -7.30 -8.84 1.62
C PHE A 34 -7.24 -9.07 3.13
N ASP A 35 -8.36 -9.05 3.85
CA ASP A 35 -8.35 -9.15 5.32
C ASP A 35 -7.66 -10.44 5.82
N SER A 36 -7.89 -11.57 5.15
CA SER A 36 -7.25 -12.86 5.51
C SER A 36 -5.73 -12.88 5.34
N TYR A 37 -5.18 -11.94 4.57
CA TYR A 37 -3.74 -11.83 4.30
C TYR A 37 -3.06 -10.74 5.13
N ARG A 38 -3.83 -9.96 5.89
CA ARG A 38 -3.35 -8.73 6.54
C ARG A 38 -2.18 -8.95 7.50
N ASP A 39 -2.17 -10.10 8.17
CA ASP A 39 -1.14 -10.50 9.13
C ASP A 39 -0.23 -11.62 8.60
N GLU A 40 -0.36 -11.98 7.32
CA GLU A 40 0.49 -12.96 6.65
C GLU A 40 1.79 -12.31 6.12
N PRO A 41 2.88 -13.08 5.95
CA PRO A 41 4.15 -12.58 5.43
C PRO A 41 4.12 -12.39 3.90
N VAL A 42 3.25 -11.51 3.42
CA VAL A 42 3.01 -11.32 1.98
C VAL A 42 4.16 -10.62 1.25
N ASN A 43 4.32 -10.96 -0.03
CA ASN A 43 5.03 -10.17 -1.02
C ASN A 43 3.99 -9.64 -2.01
N LEU A 44 3.96 -8.33 -2.23
CA LEU A 44 2.96 -7.67 -3.09
C LEU A 44 3.64 -7.01 -4.29
N LEU A 45 3.06 -7.19 -5.47
CA LEU A 45 3.40 -6.45 -6.69
C LEU A 45 2.22 -5.56 -7.08
N GLU A 46 2.46 -4.27 -7.24
CA GLU A 46 1.51 -3.30 -7.80
C GLU A 46 2.01 -2.82 -9.15
N ILE A 47 1.15 -2.87 -10.17
CA ILE A 47 1.44 -2.36 -11.52
C ILE A 47 0.66 -1.05 -11.71
N GLY A 48 1.36 0.02 -12.06
CA GLY A 48 0.83 1.38 -12.12
C GLY A 48 0.78 2.02 -10.74
N ILE A 49 1.90 2.62 -10.32
CA ILE A 49 2.05 3.21 -8.98
C ILE A 49 1.90 4.73 -8.97
N GLN A 50 2.02 5.38 -10.13
CA GLN A 50 1.83 6.82 -10.29
C GLN A 50 2.60 7.65 -9.24
N ASN A 51 1.91 8.21 -8.24
CA ASN A 51 2.49 9.05 -7.19
C ASN A 51 3.07 8.25 -6.00
N GLY A 52 2.89 6.92 -5.99
CA GLY A 52 3.47 6.02 -5.00
C GLY A 52 2.73 5.91 -3.67
N GLY A 53 1.65 6.67 -3.46
CA GLY A 53 0.93 6.65 -2.18
C GLY A 53 0.27 5.31 -1.85
N SER A 54 -0.15 4.55 -2.87
CA SER A 54 -0.74 3.23 -2.65
C SER A 54 0.22 2.24 -2.01
N LEU A 55 1.50 2.27 -2.38
CA LEU A 55 2.52 1.40 -1.77
C LEU A 55 2.71 1.69 -0.28
N GLU A 56 2.63 2.95 0.14
CA GLU A 56 2.68 3.32 1.56
C GLU A 56 1.41 2.90 2.32
N LEU A 57 0.25 2.90 1.64
CA LEU A 57 -0.99 2.36 2.21
C LEU A 57 -0.89 0.84 2.38
N TRP A 58 -0.38 0.13 1.38
CA TRP A 58 -0.20 -1.31 1.45
C TRP A 58 0.79 -1.72 2.53
N SER A 59 1.89 -0.97 2.70
CA SER A 59 2.88 -1.29 3.73
C SER A 59 2.37 -1.08 5.16
N LYS A 60 1.40 -0.17 5.35
CA LYS A 60 0.64 0.03 6.61
C LYS A 60 -0.44 -1.03 6.80
N TYR A 61 -1.12 -1.42 5.72
CA TYR A 61 -2.21 -2.40 5.75
C TYR A 61 -1.70 -3.82 6.06
N PHE A 62 -0.69 -4.29 5.32
CA PHE A 62 -0.07 -5.61 5.49
C PHE A 62 1.07 -5.54 6.52
N ARG A 63 0.71 -5.64 7.79
CA ARG A 63 1.63 -5.41 8.94
C ARG A 63 2.85 -6.32 8.93
N ASN A 64 2.68 -7.58 8.52
CA ASN A 64 3.77 -8.55 8.42
C ASN A 64 4.34 -8.71 7.00
N GLY A 65 3.92 -7.87 6.05
CA GLY A 65 4.40 -7.89 4.68
C GLY A 65 5.92 -7.76 4.60
N LYS A 66 6.53 -8.52 3.70
CA LYS A 66 7.99 -8.66 3.57
C LYS A 66 8.56 -7.82 2.44
N LEU A 67 7.81 -7.66 1.35
CA LEU A 67 8.23 -6.91 0.17
C LEU A 67 7.03 -6.30 -0.55
N PHE A 68 7.15 -5.02 -0.92
CA PHE A 68 6.18 -4.32 -1.76
C PHE A 68 6.90 -3.79 -2.99
N VAL A 69 6.59 -4.33 -4.15
CA VAL A 69 7.21 -3.92 -5.42
C VAL A 69 6.20 -3.10 -6.20
N GLY A 70 6.58 -1.87 -6.52
CA GLY A 70 5.89 -1.03 -7.48
C GLY A 70 6.51 -1.15 -8.86
N CYS A 71 5.70 -1.35 -9.89
CA CYS A 71 6.12 -1.33 -11.28
C CYS A 71 5.38 -0.24 -12.05
N ASP A 72 6.08 0.62 -12.78
CA ASP A 72 5.44 1.68 -13.57
C ASP A 72 6.23 1.98 -14.84
N ILE A 73 5.55 2.24 -15.96
CA ILE A 73 6.21 2.58 -17.22
C ILE A 73 6.84 3.99 -17.20
N ASN A 74 6.36 4.85 -16.30
CA ASN A 74 6.82 6.23 -16.22
C ASN A 74 8.14 6.33 -15.44
N LYS A 75 9.24 6.65 -16.14
CA LYS A 75 10.57 6.86 -15.55
C LYS A 75 10.61 7.88 -14.40
N ALA A 76 9.64 8.80 -14.31
CA ALA A 76 9.57 9.70 -13.17
C ALA A 76 9.41 8.96 -11.83
N CYS A 77 8.79 7.78 -11.84
CA CYS A 77 8.58 6.93 -10.66
C CYS A 77 9.89 6.42 -10.05
N GLU A 78 10.99 6.35 -10.81
CA GLU A 78 12.33 6.02 -10.30
C GLU A 78 12.82 7.01 -9.22
N LYS A 79 12.25 8.22 -9.18
CA LYS A 79 12.58 9.26 -8.21
C LYS A 79 11.83 9.12 -6.88
N LEU A 80 10.84 8.23 -6.81
CA LEU A 80 10.11 7.98 -5.56
C LEU A 80 11.06 7.40 -4.51
N ARG A 81 10.97 7.92 -3.29
CA ARG A 81 11.76 7.49 -2.13
C ARG A 81 10.80 7.18 -0.99
N TYR A 82 11.05 6.08 -0.29
CA TYR A 82 10.19 5.60 0.79
C TYR A 82 11.03 5.42 2.05
N ASP A 83 10.46 5.77 3.20
CA ASP A 83 11.08 5.52 4.50
C ASP A 83 11.04 4.03 4.86
N ASP A 84 10.04 3.32 4.34
CA ASP A 84 9.91 1.87 4.50
C ASP A 84 10.80 1.12 3.51
N GLU A 85 11.88 0.52 4.00
CA GLU A 85 12.86 -0.19 3.19
C GLU A 85 12.29 -1.42 2.46
N ARG A 86 11.11 -1.91 2.88
CA ARG A 86 10.41 -3.02 2.22
C ARG A 86 9.80 -2.62 0.88
N ILE A 87 9.67 -1.32 0.60
CA ILE A 87 9.11 -0.81 -0.66
C ILE A 87 10.23 -0.65 -1.69
N LYS A 88 10.05 -1.27 -2.86
CA LYS A 88 10.96 -1.20 -4.01
C LYS A 88 10.19 -0.73 -5.24
N VAL A 89 10.87 0.01 -6.12
CA VAL A 89 10.29 0.48 -7.38
C VAL A 89 11.12 -0.04 -8.55
N ILE A 90 10.42 -0.53 -9.56
CA ILE A 90 10.93 -0.97 -10.86
C ILE A 90 10.22 -0.13 -11.92
N VAL A 91 10.97 0.34 -12.91
CA VAL A 91 10.46 1.09 -14.07
C VAL A 91 11.02 0.50 -15.34
#